data_AF-A0A550HD54-F1
#
_entry.id   AF-A0A550HD54-F1
#
_cell.length_a   1.000
_cell.length_b   1.000
_cell.length_c   1.000
_cell.angle_alpha   90.00
_cell.angle_beta   90.00
_cell.angle_gamma   90.00
#
_symmetry.space_group_name_H-M   'P 1'
#
loop_
_entity.id
_entity.type
_entity.pdbx_description
1 polymer ?
#
loop_
_entity_poly.entity_id
_entity_poly.type
_entity_poly.pdbx_seq_one_letter_code
_entity_poly.pdbx_strand_id
1 'polypeptide(L)'
;MTEQTLHEQLKDFYAHETGEIESPHGDYRVDVVRDGLLIEIQTRSFSSIRDKLRDLVKGNRVRLVHPIALNKWIIRLSGDGKQLSKRKSPRRGRVEDIFYELVYLPKLLADPNFELEVALVDMEELWIDDGKGSWRRRRWSIHDKKMLSLSDRRLFKSPSDFKQLLPSQLPELFTSTQLAKETSLSTILAQKMLYCLTKMNVVERDGKKGRAYLYRFTTVA
;
A
#
# COMPACT_ATOMS: atom_id res chain seq x y z
N MET A 1 -11.71 -10.70 15.31
CA MET A 1 -11.70 -9.50 14.44
C MET A 1 -12.25 -9.98 13.12
N THR A 2 -13.44 -9.52 12.71
CA THR A 2 -14.09 -10.00 11.49
C THR A 2 -13.26 -9.60 10.27
N GLU A 3 -13.24 -10.49 9.30
CA GLU A 3 -12.77 -10.18 7.95
C GLU A 3 -13.62 -9.04 7.38
N GLN A 4 -13.00 -8.14 6.61
CA GLN A 4 -13.66 -6.93 6.09
C GLN A 4 -14.05 -7.16 4.64
N THR A 5 -15.20 -6.62 4.21
CA THR A 5 -15.78 -6.85 2.86
C THR A 5 -14.77 -6.58 1.74
N LEU A 6 -13.97 -5.51 1.85
CA LEU A 6 -12.91 -5.18 0.87
C LEU A 6 -11.89 -6.31 0.68
N HIS A 7 -11.55 -7.02 1.76
CA HIS A 7 -10.58 -8.12 1.71
C HIS A 7 -11.15 -9.30 0.93
N GLU A 8 -12.37 -9.72 1.26
CA GLU A 8 -13.10 -10.79 0.56
C GLU A 8 -13.32 -10.46 -0.92
N GLN A 9 -13.79 -9.24 -1.22
CA GLN A 9 -13.99 -8.80 -2.61
C GLN A 9 -12.70 -8.84 -3.43
N LEU A 10 -11.55 -8.56 -2.81
CA LEU A 10 -10.26 -8.67 -3.48
C LEU A 10 -9.83 -10.14 -3.60
N LYS A 11 -10.06 -11.00 -2.59
CA LYS A 11 -9.80 -12.45 -2.71
C LYS A 11 -10.52 -13.02 -3.92
N ASP A 12 -11.82 -12.77 -4.03
CA ASP A 12 -12.63 -13.22 -5.16
C ASP A 12 -12.08 -12.70 -6.50
N PHE A 13 -11.74 -11.41 -6.55
CA PHE A 13 -11.18 -10.79 -7.75
C PHE A 13 -9.83 -11.42 -8.17
N TYR A 14 -8.93 -11.70 -7.23
CA TYR A 14 -7.61 -12.27 -7.51
C TYR A 14 -7.63 -13.79 -7.68
N ALA A 15 -8.58 -14.50 -7.08
CA ALA A 15 -8.77 -15.92 -7.33
C ALA A 15 -9.20 -16.15 -8.78
N HIS A 16 -10.09 -15.30 -9.31
CA HIS A 16 -10.74 -15.57 -10.60
C HIS A 16 -11.38 -16.98 -10.58
N GLU A 17 -11.60 -17.59 -11.73
CA GLU A 17 -12.22 -18.93 -11.86
C GLU A 17 -11.34 -20.09 -11.33
N THR A 18 -10.02 -19.91 -11.25
CA THR A 18 -9.07 -21.03 -11.02
C THR A 18 -8.28 -20.94 -9.73
N GLY A 19 -8.33 -19.81 -9.03
CA GLY A 19 -7.58 -19.59 -7.81
C GLY A 19 -8.24 -20.26 -6.60
N GLU A 20 -7.41 -20.84 -5.74
CA GLU A 20 -7.85 -21.36 -4.44
C GLU A 20 -7.81 -20.23 -3.41
N ILE A 21 -8.92 -20.01 -2.72
CA ILE A 21 -9.03 -19.01 -1.65
C ILE A 21 -8.71 -19.67 -0.30
N GLU A 22 -7.97 -18.97 0.56
CA GLU A 22 -7.66 -19.39 1.93
C GLU A 22 -6.93 -20.75 2.03
N SER A 23 -6.05 -21.02 1.09
CA SER A 23 -5.33 -22.30 1.01
C SER A 23 -4.22 -22.39 2.08
N PRO A 24 -4.09 -23.52 2.81
CA PRO A 24 -3.00 -23.72 3.76
C PRO A 24 -1.66 -23.90 3.03
N HIS A 25 -0.62 -23.26 3.55
CA HIS A 25 0.75 -23.35 3.03
C HIS A 25 1.75 -23.36 4.20
N GLY A 26 2.17 -24.56 4.61
CA GLY A 26 2.97 -24.74 5.82
C GLY A 26 2.19 -24.27 7.06
N ASP A 27 2.82 -23.40 7.85
CA ASP A 27 2.23 -22.82 9.06
C ASP A 27 1.29 -21.62 8.79
N TYR A 28 1.14 -21.24 7.52
CA TYR A 28 0.36 -20.08 7.12
C TYR A 28 -0.90 -20.47 6.34
N ARG A 29 -1.89 -19.58 6.37
CA ARG A 29 -3.02 -19.59 5.45
C ARG A 29 -2.84 -18.43 4.46
N VAL A 30 -2.78 -18.74 3.17
CA VAL A 30 -2.59 -17.77 2.09
C VAL A 30 -3.94 -17.34 1.52
N ASP A 31 -4.11 -16.04 1.25
CA ASP A 31 -5.42 -15.52 0.82
C ASP A 31 -5.86 -16.09 -0.52
N VAL A 32 -4.97 -16.13 -1.51
CA VAL A 32 -5.22 -16.72 -2.83
C VAL A 32 -3.99 -17.46 -3.33
N VAL A 33 -4.16 -18.67 -3.85
CA VAL A 33 -3.13 -19.39 -4.62
C VAL A 33 -3.60 -19.53 -6.07
N ARG A 34 -2.81 -19.03 -7.01
CA ARG A 34 -3.13 -19.12 -8.44
C ARG A 34 -1.87 -19.30 -9.27
N ASP A 35 -1.83 -20.33 -10.11
CA ASP A 35 -0.68 -20.63 -11.01
C ASP A 35 0.67 -20.70 -10.27
N GLY A 36 0.68 -21.26 -9.06
CA GLY A 36 1.87 -21.34 -8.21
C GLY A 36 2.33 -20.00 -7.61
N LEU A 37 1.58 -18.92 -7.79
CA LEU A 37 1.78 -17.64 -7.11
C LEU A 37 0.95 -17.60 -5.82
N LEU A 38 1.60 -17.30 -4.71
CA LEU A 38 0.95 -17.01 -3.43
C LEU A 38 0.59 -15.53 -3.39
N ILE A 39 -0.69 -15.19 -3.24
CA ILE A 39 -1.17 -13.82 -3.21
C ILE A 39 -1.72 -13.52 -1.81
N GLU A 40 -1.18 -12.47 -1.20
CA GLU A 40 -1.62 -11.94 0.10
C GLU A 40 -2.26 -10.58 -0.09
N ILE A 41 -3.44 -10.35 0.47
CA ILE A 41 -4.17 -9.09 0.37
C ILE A 41 -4.08 -8.38 1.71
N GLN A 42 -3.25 -7.35 1.81
CA GLN A 42 -3.09 -6.64 3.06
C GLN A 42 -3.85 -5.32 3.05
N THR A 43 -4.96 -5.23 3.79
CA THR A 43 -5.77 -3.99 3.92
C THR A 43 -5.42 -3.11 5.13
N ARG A 44 -4.48 -3.60 5.97
CA ARG A 44 -3.96 -2.94 7.17
C ARG A 44 -2.47 -2.67 7.05
N SER A 45 -1.83 -2.31 8.16
CA SER A 45 -0.41 -2.00 8.14
C SER A 45 0.43 -3.20 7.71
N PHE A 46 1.45 -2.96 6.90
CA PHE A 46 2.37 -4.01 6.49
C PHE A 46 3.21 -4.59 7.63
N SER A 47 3.33 -3.87 8.75
CA SER A 47 4.01 -4.37 9.94
C SER A 47 3.44 -5.71 10.44
N SER A 48 2.14 -5.96 10.30
CA SER A 48 1.49 -7.17 10.81
C SER A 48 1.68 -8.41 9.94
N ILE A 49 2.06 -8.25 8.67
CA ILE A 49 2.23 -9.36 7.72
C ILE A 49 3.71 -9.60 7.36
N ARG A 50 4.61 -8.72 7.81
CA ARG A 50 6.02 -8.72 7.43
C ARG A 50 6.71 -10.07 7.62
N ASP A 51 6.51 -10.71 8.77
CA ASP A 51 7.25 -11.91 9.11
C ASP A 51 6.74 -13.12 8.31
N LYS A 52 5.41 -13.23 8.15
CA LYS A 52 4.77 -14.18 7.22
C LYS A 52 5.32 -14.04 5.80
N LEU A 53 5.39 -12.82 5.25
CA LEU A 53 5.92 -12.61 3.90
C LEU A 53 7.38 -13.03 3.77
N ARG A 54 8.22 -12.74 4.78
CA ARG A 54 9.63 -13.13 4.79
C ARG A 54 9.84 -14.63 4.80
N ASP A 55 8.93 -15.38 5.41
CA ASP A 55 9.02 -16.83 5.45
C ASP A 55 8.50 -17.46 4.15
N LEU A 56 7.40 -16.94 3.60
CA LEU A 56 6.84 -17.44 2.34
C LEU A 56 7.78 -17.27 1.14
N VAL A 57 8.50 -16.13 1.02
CA VAL A 57 9.37 -15.84 -0.13
C VAL A 57 10.60 -16.76 -0.25
N LYS A 58 10.97 -17.49 0.82
CA LYS A 58 12.16 -18.37 0.82
C LYS A 58 12.05 -19.53 -0.17
N GLY A 59 10.83 -19.94 -0.53
CA GLY A 59 10.60 -21.05 -1.45
C GLY A 59 9.47 -20.81 -2.45
N ASN A 60 8.78 -19.68 -2.39
CA ASN A 60 7.59 -19.43 -3.18
C ASN A 60 7.62 -18.05 -3.81
N ARG A 61 7.01 -17.92 -5.00
CA ARG A 61 6.66 -16.61 -5.54
C ARG A 61 5.50 -16.04 -4.74
N VAL A 62 5.66 -14.82 -4.24
CA VAL A 62 4.70 -14.14 -3.37
C VAL A 62 4.37 -12.77 -3.95
N ARG A 63 3.07 -12.48 -4.11
CA ARG A 63 2.55 -11.16 -4.42
C ARG A 63 1.83 -10.59 -3.22
N LEU A 64 2.27 -9.43 -2.75
CA LEU A 64 1.47 -8.63 -1.82
C LEU A 64 0.59 -7.66 -2.61
N VAL A 65 -0.73 -7.77 -2.46
CA VAL A 65 -1.69 -6.79 -2.97
C VAL A 65 -2.05 -5.82 -1.85
N HIS A 66 -1.94 -4.52 -2.12
CA HIS A 66 -2.40 -3.48 -1.21
C HIS A 66 -3.37 -2.53 -1.89
N PRO A 67 -4.65 -2.47 -1.45
CA PRO A 67 -5.60 -1.52 -1.99
C PRO A 67 -5.36 -0.11 -1.45
N ILE A 68 -5.34 0.87 -2.35
CA ILE A 68 -5.32 2.30 -2.04
C ILE A 68 -6.59 2.93 -2.60
N ALA A 69 -7.30 3.65 -1.74
CA ALA A 69 -8.55 4.31 -2.12
C ALA A 69 -8.28 5.48 -3.06
N LEU A 70 -8.48 5.29 -4.37
CA LEU A 70 -8.38 6.36 -5.36
C LEU A 70 -9.44 7.41 -5.09
N ASN A 71 -10.72 7.03 -5.20
CA ASN A 71 -11.83 7.80 -4.66
C ASN A 71 -12.44 7.08 -3.45
N LYS A 72 -12.88 7.87 -2.47
CA LYS A 72 -13.49 7.33 -1.26
C LYS A 72 -14.78 8.05 -0.92
N TRP A 73 -15.83 7.29 -0.63
CA TRP A 73 -17.07 7.80 -0.04
C TRP A 73 -17.10 7.41 1.43
N ILE A 74 -17.45 8.36 2.29
CA ILE A 74 -17.65 8.11 3.71
C ILE A 74 -19.15 8.02 3.95
N ILE A 75 -19.58 6.85 4.41
CA ILE A 75 -20.97 6.58 4.79
C ILE A 75 -21.01 6.54 6.31
N ARG A 76 -21.83 7.40 6.92
CA ARG A 76 -22.03 7.35 8.38
C ARG A 76 -23.28 6.55 8.70
N LEU A 77 -23.15 5.68 9.69
CA LEU A 77 -24.20 4.81 10.20
C LEU A 77 -24.48 5.13 11.66
N SER A 78 -25.75 5.18 12.07
CA SER A 78 -26.08 5.18 13.50
C SER A 78 -25.63 3.86 14.15
N GLY A 79 -25.66 3.81 15.49
CA GLY A 79 -25.26 2.61 16.23
C GLY A 79 -26.05 1.34 15.90
N ASP A 80 -27.26 1.48 15.32
CA ASP A 80 -28.12 0.40 14.81
C ASP A 80 -27.88 0.06 13.32
N GLY A 81 -26.90 0.70 12.67
CA GLY A 81 -26.51 0.45 11.28
C GLY A 81 -27.28 1.24 10.22
N LYS A 82 -28.24 2.10 10.59
CA LYS A 82 -28.96 2.93 9.60
C LYS A 82 -28.06 4.02 9.02
N GLN A 83 -28.07 4.17 7.69
CA GLN A 83 -27.32 5.22 7.02
C GLN A 83 -27.86 6.63 7.38
N LEU A 84 -26.99 7.46 7.94
CA LEU A 84 -27.25 8.85 8.32
C LEU A 84 -26.81 9.84 7.25
N SER A 85 -25.70 9.57 6.56
CA SER A 85 -25.20 10.44 5.49
C SER A 85 -24.20 9.72 4.59
N LYS A 86 -24.03 10.21 3.37
CA LYS A 86 -22.99 9.78 2.43
C LYS A 86 -22.36 11.02 1.79
N ARG A 87 -21.03 11.07 1.77
CA ARG A 87 -20.30 12.14 1.06
C ARG A 87 -18.99 11.63 0.47
N LYS A 88 -18.56 12.23 -0.63
CA LYS A 88 -17.21 12.00 -1.18
C LYS A 88 -16.16 12.59 -0.24
N SER A 89 -15.03 11.90 -0.08
CA SER A 89 -13.83 12.42 0.59
C SER A 89 -13.13 13.40 -0.37
N PRO A 90 -12.65 14.56 0.11
CA PRO A 90 -11.82 15.45 -0.70
C PRO A 90 -10.43 14.87 -0.98
N ARG A 91 -9.92 13.97 -0.11
CA ARG A 91 -8.67 13.26 -0.35
C ARG A 91 -8.86 12.21 -1.45
N ARG A 92 -8.03 12.31 -2.48
CA ARG A 92 -7.80 11.30 -3.53
C ARG A 92 -6.53 10.51 -3.20
N GLY A 93 -6.58 9.19 -3.30
CA GLY A 93 -5.39 8.34 -3.14
C GLY A 93 -4.50 8.37 -4.38
N ARG A 94 -3.28 7.89 -4.22
CA ARG A 94 -2.27 7.81 -5.29
C ARG A 94 -1.32 6.64 -5.03
N VAL A 95 -0.66 6.14 -6.07
CA VAL A 95 0.22 4.96 -5.97
C VAL A 95 1.29 5.18 -4.90
N GLU A 96 1.84 6.39 -4.79
CA GLU A 96 2.89 6.75 -3.84
C GLU A 96 2.44 6.66 -2.37
N ASP A 97 1.14 6.63 -2.07
CA ASP A 97 0.67 6.38 -0.70
C ASP A 97 1.15 5.00 -0.17
N ILE A 98 1.56 4.07 -1.05
CA ILE A 98 2.18 2.80 -0.67
C ILE A 98 3.43 2.98 0.20
N PHE A 99 4.14 4.10 0.06
CA PHE A 99 5.32 4.39 0.88
C PHE A 99 4.98 4.67 2.34
N TYR A 100 3.72 4.88 2.71
CA TYR A 100 3.33 4.86 4.12
C TYR A 100 3.53 3.50 4.77
N GLU A 101 3.35 2.42 4.01
CA GLU A 101 3.43 1.04 4.46
C GLU A 101 4.75 0.37 4.11
N LEU A 102 5.36 0.68 2.95
CA LEU A 102 6.64 0.09 2.55
C LEU A 102 7.79 0.36 3.52
N VAL A 103 7.68 1.37 4.38
CA VAL A 103 8.68 1.60 5.45
C VAL A 103 8.88 0.38 6.35
N TYR A 104 7.91 -0.53 6.42
CA TYR A 104 7.97 -1.75 7.24
C TYR A 104 8.67 -2.94 6.54
N LEU A 105 8.75 -2.97 5.20
CA LEU A 105 9.42 -4.03 4.42
C LEU A 105 10.19 -3.52 3.20
N PRO A 106 10.99 -2.44 3.30
CA PRO A 106 11.58 -1.85 2.11
C PRO A 106 12.63 -2.76 1.46
N LYS A 107 13.26 -3.66 2.24
CA LYS A 107 14.24 -4.63 1.73
C LYS A 107 13.63 -5.85 1.05
N LEU A 108 12.36 -6.18 1.35
CA LEU A 108 11.73 -7.38 0.81
C LEU A 108 11.52 -7.28 -0.71
N LEU A 109 11.38 -6.05 -1.23
CA LEU A 109 11.28 -5.79 -2.67
C LEU A 109 12.55 -6.13 -3.46
N ALA A 110 13.68 -6.34 -2.78
CA ALA A 110 14.91 -6.80 -3.43
C ALA A 110 14.97 -8.34 -3.56
N ASP A 111 14.02 -9.07 -2.96
CA ASP A 111 13.91 -10.52 -3.11
C ASP A 111 13.27 -10.86 -4.47
N PRO A 112 13.90 -11.70 -5.31
CA PRO A 112 13.39 -12.03 -6.64
C PRO A 112 12.05 -12.78 -6.63
N ASN A 113 11.68 -13.37 -5.48
CA ASN A 113 10.42 -14.07 -5.33
C ASN A 113 9.29 -13.16 -4.83
N PHE A 114 9.55 -11.89 -4.52
CA PHE A 114 8.56 -10.97 -4.00
C PHE A 114 8.15 -9.91 -5.02
N GLU A 115 6.85 -9.74 -5.21
CA GLU A 115 6.28 -8.64 -5.99
C GLU A 115 5.17 -7.90 -5.21
N LEU A 116 5.04 -6.60 -5.47
CA LEU A 116 4.04 -5.74 -4.85
C LEU A 116 3.08 -5.22 -5.91
N GLU A 117 1.78 -5.38 -5.67
CA GLU A 117 0.73 -4.80 -6.49
C GLU A 117 -0.06 -3.75 -5.70
N VAL A 118 -0.05 -2.51 -6.19
CA VAL A 118 -0.89 -1.44 -5.66
C VAL A 118 -2.18 -1.41 -6.47
N ALA A 119 -3.28 -1.77 -5.82
CA ALA A 119 -4.61 -1.75 -6.42
C ALA A 119 -5.31 -0.41 -6.10
N LEU A 120 -5.47 0.45 -7.11
CA LEU A 120 -6.21 1.69 -6.95
C LEU A 120 -7.70 1.40 -7.06
N VAL A 121 -8.42 1.54 -5.95
CA VAL A 121 -9.84 1.19 -5.84
C VAL A 121 -10.70 2.41 -5.54
N ASP A 122 -11.86 2.49 -6.17
CA ASP A 122 -12.94 3.34 -5.69
C ASP A 122 -13.69 2.57 -4.61
N MET A 123 -13.89 3.17 -3.44
CA MET A 123 -14.43 2.44 -2.29
C MET A 123 -15.30 3.27 -1.37
N GLU A 124 -16.15 2.58 -0.61
CA GLU A 124 -16.90 3.12 0.52
C GLU A 124 -16.21 2.74 1.83
N GLU A 125 -16.16 3.69 2.77
CA GLU A 125 -15.73 3.44 4.15
C GLU A 125 -16.91 3.74 5.06
N LEU A 126 -17.40 2.68 5.71
CA LEU A 126 -18.59 2.72 6.55
C LEU A 126 -18.14 3.08 7.97
N TRP A 127 -18.62 4.21 8.45
CA TRP A 127 -18.32 4.76 9.76
C TRP A 127 -19.50 4.56 10.68
N ILE A 128 -19.33 3.87 11.80
CA ILE A 128 -20.41 3.63 12.78
C ILE A 128 -20.21 4.47 14.04
N ASP A 129 -21.31 4.99 14.58
CA ASP A 129 -21.34 5.69 15.86
C ASP A 129 -21.55 4.69 17.01
N ASP A 130 -20.49 3.95 17.34
CA ASP A 130 -20.48 2.95 18.41
C ASP A 130 -19.79 3.44 19.69
N GLY A 131 -19.42 4.72 19.74
CA GLY A 131 -18.68 5.34 20.85
C GLY A 131 -17.20 4.90 20.99
N LYS A 132 -16.68 4.02 20.11
CA LYS A 132 -15.33 3.42 20.23
C LYS A 132 -14.31 4.00 19.25
N GLY A 133 -14.71 4.96 18.43
CA GLY A 133 -13.86 5.46 17.35
C GLY A 133 -12.80 6.46 17.79
N SER A 134 -11.92 6.80 16.86
CA SER A 134 -10.82 7.72 17.10
C SER A 134 -11.29 9.16 17.26
N TRP A 135 -10.67 9.93 18.17
CA TRP A 135 -10.89 11.37 18.31
C TRP A 135 -10.67 12.13 17.00
N ARG A 136 -9.69 11.70 16.18
CA ARG A 136 -9.41 12.30 14.85
C ARG A 136 -10.57 12.14 13.86
N ARG A 137 -11.41 11.13 14.07
CA ARG A 137 -12.65 10.90 13.31
C ARG A 137 -13.89 11.31 14.09
N ARG A 138 -13.77 12.18 15.11
CA ARG A 138 -14.88 12.58 15.99
C ARG A 138 -15.58 11.38 16.65
N ARG A 139 -14.80 10.40 17.10
CA ARG A 139 -15.27 9.16 17.76
C ARG A 139 -16.01 8.15 16.87
N TRP A 140 -16.02 8.37 15.55
CA TRP A 140 -16.53 7.39 14.59
C TRP A 140 -15.55 6.22 14.38
N SER A 141 -16.06 5.00 14.51
CA SER A 141 -15.34 3.77 14.22
C SER A 141 -15.43 3.43 12.74
N ILE A 142 -14.36 2.89 12.16
CA ILE A 142 -14.44 2.32 10.81
C ILE A 142 -15.01 0.92 11.00
N HIS A 143 -16.26 0.74 10.60
CA HIS A 143 -16.96 -0.52 10.69
C HIS A 143 -16.50 -1.46 9.57
N ASP A 144 -16.53 -0.96 8.34
CA ASP A 144 -16.23 -1.76 7.15
C ASP A 144 -15.71 -0.90 5.99
N LYS A 145 -15.13 -1.55 4.99
CA LYS A 145 -14.72 -0.96 3.72
C LYS A 145 -15.24 -1.84 2.59
N LYS A 146 -15.78 -1.22 1.55
CA LYS A 146 -16.33 -1.93 0.38
C LYS A 146 -15.75 -1.37 -0.91
N MET A 147 -15.17 -2.22 -1.73
CA MET A 147 -14.77 -1.88 -3.10
C MET A 147 -16.01 -1.66 -3.96
N LEU A 148 -16.04 -0.54 -4.67
CA LEU A 148 -17.02 -0.22 -5.71
C LEU A 148 -16.49 -0.62 -7.09
N SER A 149 -15.22 -0.32 -7.36
CA SER A 149 -14.53 -0.73 -8.58
C SER A 149 -13.01 -0.74 -8.38
N LEU A 150 -12.33 -1.54 -9.20
CA LEU A 150 -10.89 -1.48 -9.37
C LEU A 150 -10.57 -0.57 -10.55
N SER A 151 -9.98 0.59 -10.27
CA SER A 151 -9.73 1.62 -11.29
C SER A 151 -8.41 1.42 -12.03
N ASP A 152 -7.36 1.00 -11.33
CA ASP A 152 -6.03 0.78 -11.90
C ASP A 152 -5.20 -0.15 -11.01
N ARG A 153 -4.12 -0.71 -11.57
CA ARG A 153 -3.18 -1.57 -10.87
C ARG A 153 -1.75 -1.25 -11.25
N ARG A 154 -0.88 -1.13 -10.25
CA ARG A 154 0.56 -1.01 -10.49
C ARG A 154 1.34 -2.13 -9.83
N LEU A 155 1.90 -3.00 -10.67
CA LEU A 155 2.79 -4.07 -10.28
C LEU A 155 4.25 -3.58 -10.24
N PHE A 156 4.94 -3.91 -9.16
CA PHE A 156 6.38 -3.70 -8.92
C PHE A 156 6.99 -5.06 -8.61
N LYS A 157 7.80 -5.58 -9.53
CA LYS A 157 8.52 -6.86 -9.42
C LYS A 157 9.94 -6.69 -8.90
N SER A 158 10.45 -5.47 -8.91
CA SER A 158 11.84 -5.18 -8.55
C SER A 158 12.00 -3.75 -8.01
N PRO A 159 13.11 -3.45 -7.32
CA PRO A 159 13.46 -2.09 -6.91
C PRO A 159 13.46 -1.08 -8.07
N SER A 160 13.93 -1.48 -9.25
CA SER A 160 14.03 -0.61 -10.43
C SER A 160 12.67 -0.11 -10.91
N ASP A 161 11.60 -0.88 -10.71
CA ASP A 161 10.26 -0.48 -11.14
C ASP A 161 9.80 0.80 -10.40
N PHE A 162 10.32 1.08 -9.20
CA PHE A 162 9.98 2.30 -8.48
C PHE A 162 10.59 3.58 -9.09
N LYS A 163 11.56 3.46 -10.02
CA LYS A 163 12.09 4.61 -10.76
C LYS A 163 10.99 5.34 -11.54
N GLN A 164 9.94 4.63 -11.97
CA GLN A 164 8.79 5.22 -12.67
C GLN A 164 7.97 6.19 -11.82
N LEU A 165 8.14 6.18 -10.49
CA LEU A 165 7.48 7.11 -9.57
C LEU A 165 8.33 8.37 -9.31
N LEU A 166 9.56 8.43 -9.83
CA LEU A 166 10.45 9.57 -9.68
C LEU A 166 10.36 10.47 -10.93
N PRO A 167 10.20 11.79 -10.77
CA PRO A 167 10.14 12.70 -11.91
C PRO A 167 11.51 12.84 -12.59
N SER A 168 11.51 12.90 -13.93
CA SER A 168 12.73 13.07 -14.73
C SER A 168 13.34 14.47 -14.61
N GLN A 169 12.60 15.44 -14.07
CA GLN A 169 13.02 16.83 -13.89
C GLN A 169 13.88 17.03 -12.63
N LEU A 170 14.10 15.99 -11.82
CA LEU A 170 14.96 16.10 -10.65
C LEU A 170 16.40 16.41 -11.06
N PRO A 171 17.06 17.38 -10.39
CA PRO A 171 18.49 17.59 -10.59
C PRO A 171 19.28 16.37 -10.15
N GLU A 172 20.53 16.27 -10.63
CA GLU A 172 21.47 15.19 -10.26
C GLU A 172 21.54 14.96 -8.74
N LEU A 173 21.59 16.08 -7.99
CA LEU A 173 21.48 16.10 -6.53
C LEU A 173 20.22 16.82 -6.09
N PHE A 174 19.34 16.13 -5.37
CA PHE A 174 18.06 16.65 -4.93
C PHE A 174 17.77 16.35 -3.45
N THR A 175 16.90 17.16 -2.86
CA THR A 175 16.42 16.99 -1.48
C THR A 175 15.01 16.40 -1.47
N SER A 176 14.56 15.93 -0.31
CA SER A 176 13.16 15.51 -0.12
C SER A 176 12.16 16.63 -0.41
N THR A 177 12.54 17.90 -0.21
CA THR A 177 11.69 19.06 -0.49
C THR A 177 11.54 19.28 -1.99
N GLN A 178 12.61 19.12 -2.76
CA GLN A 178 12.55 19.18 -4.22
C GLN A 178 11.70 18.03 -4.76
N LEU A 179 11.92 16.80 -4.28
CA LEU A 179 11.08 15.66 -4.65
C LEU A 179 9.60 15.94 -4.35
N ALA A 180 9.28 16.42 -3.14
CA ALA A 180 7.92 16.75 -2.74
C ALA A 180 7.28 17.79 -3.67
N LYS A 181 8.03 18.83 -4.05
CA LYS A 181 7.57 19.86 -4.98
C LYS A 181 7.25 19.28 -6.36
N GLU A 182 8.20 18.57 -6.98
CA GLU A 182 8.05 18.05 -8.35
C GLU A 182 6.96 16.97 -8.45
N THR A 183 6.69 16.24 -7.37
CA THR A 183 5.67 15.18 -7.33
C THR A 183 4.32 15.62 -6.73
N SER A 184 4.25 16.87 -6.23
CA SER A 184 3.13 17.36 -5.40
C SER A 184 2.81 16.44 -4.21
N LEU A 185 3.84 15.80 -3.64
CA LEU A 185 3.73 14.98 -2.43
C LEU A 185 3.85 15.85 -1.18
N SER A 186 3.34 15.35 -0.05
CA SER A 186 3.73 15.91 1.24
C SER A 186 5.21 15.61 1.51
N THR A 187 5.91 16.50 2.22
CA THR A 187 7.31 16.28 2.61
C THR A 187 7.49 14.97 3.39
N ILE A 188 6.52 14.61 4.24
CA ILE A 188 6.54 13.35 5.01
C ILE A 188 6.51 12.14 4.07
N LEU A 189 5.66 12.17 3.03
CA LEU A 189 5.56 11.08 2.07
C LEU A 189 6.82 10.99 1.20
N ALA A 190 7.34 12.13 0.74
CA ALA A 190 8.61 12.18 0.00
C ALA A 190 9.78 11.63 0.83
N GLN A 191 9.84 11.91 2.14
CA GLN A 191 10.86 11.35 3.04
C GLN A 191 10.72 9.84 3.21
N LYS A 192 9.49 9.33 3.38
CA LYS A 192 9.23 7.89 3.46
C LYS A 192 9.58 7.17 2.16
N MET A 193 9.24 7.79 1.03
CA MET A 193 9.62 7.33 -0.31
C MET A 193 11.15 7.23 -0.42
N LEU A 194 11.88 8.31 -0.11
CA LEU A 194 13.35 8.28 -0.16
C LEU A 194 13.98 7.30 0.81
N TYR A 195 13.40 7.13 2.00
CA TYR A 195 13.84 6.09 2.93
C TYR A 195 13.73 4.69 2.31
N CYS A 196 12.58 4.37 1.71
CA CYS A 196 12.37 3.07 1.07
C CYS A 196 13.31 2.88 -0.12
N LEU A 197 13.38 3.86 -1.02
CA LEU A 197 14.23 3.82 -2.21
C LEU A 197 15.72 3.71 -1.87
N THR A 198 16.16 4.33 -0.77
CA THR A 198 17.53 4.16 -0.25
C THR A 198 17.78 2.72 0.21
N LYS A 199 16.82 2.13 0.93
CA LYS A 199 16.91 0.72 1.38
C LYS A 199 16.82 -0.29 0.23
N MET A 200 16.30 0.14 -0.91
CA MET A 200 16.19 -0.60 -2.16
C MET A 200 17.36 -0.33 -3.13
N ASN A 201 18.34 0.50 -2.75
CA ASN A 201 19.47 0.93 -3.60
C ASN A 201 19.06 1.57 -4.94
N VAL A 202 17.90 2.23 -4.98
CA VAL A 202 17.44 3.00 -6.16
C VAL A 202 18.02 4.42 -6.14
N VAL A 203 18.16 4.97 -4.93
CA VAL A 203 18.81 6.25 -4.67
C VAL A 203 19.77 6.07 -3.51
N GLU A 204 20.72 6.98 -3.37
CA GLU A 204 21.63 7.02 -2.24
C GLU A 204 21.78 8.43 -1.69
N ARG A 205 22.32 8.55 -0.48
CA ARG A 205 22.58 9.85 0.15
C ARG A 205 23.96 10.34 -0.25
N ASP A 206 24.03 11.58 -0.70
CA ASP A 206 25.27 12.24 -1.11
C ASP A 206 25.45 13.57 -0.33
N GLY A 207 25.70 13.44 0.96
CA GLY A 207 25.89 14.58 1.85
C GLY A 207 24.60 15.30 2.26
N LYS A 208 24.73 16.60 2.53
CA LYS A 208 23.66 17.46 3.07
C LYS A 208 23.72 18.88 2.50
N LYS A 209 22.54 19.50 2.35
CA LYS A 209 22.37 20.94 2.12
C LYS A 209 21.67 21.55 3.33
N GLY A 210 22.45 22.18 4.21
CA GLY A 210 21.98 22.59 5.54
C GLY A 210 21.53 21.38 6.37
N ARG A 211 20.25 21.37 6.78
CA ARG A 211 19.67 20.25 7.56
C ARG A 211 19.11 19.12 6.70
N ALA A 212 18.98 19.31 5.39
CA ALA A 212 18.41 18.34 4.48
C ALA A 212 19.49 17.39 3.92
N TYR A 213 19.18 16.10 3.82
CA TYR A 213 19.99 15.16 3.05
C TYR A 213 19.85 15.46 1.55
N LEU A 214 20.97 15.35 0.85
CA LEU A 214 21.00 15.29 -0.60
C LEU A 214 20.95 13.83 -1.04
N TYR A 215 20.24 13.60 -2.13
CA TYR A 215 20.06 12.30 -2.74
C TYR A 215 20.44 12.38 -4.21
N ARG A 216 20.94 11.27 -4.75
CA ARG A 216 21.12 11.03 -6.18
C ARG A 216 20.64 9.64 -6.54
N PHE A 217 20.35 9.43 -7.81
CA PHE A 217 20.11 8.07 -8.32
C PHE A 217 21.37 7.24 -8.18
N THR A 218 21.23 5.99 -7.75
CA THR A 218 22.39 5.09 -7.68
C THR A 218 22.81 4.70 -9.09
N THR A 219 24.11 4.79 -9.35
CA THR A 219 24.72 4.54 -10.66
C THR A 219 24.92 3.05 -10.97
N VAL A 220 24.24 2.13 -10.27
CA VAL A 220 24.53 0.69 -10.39
C VAL A 220 24.41 0.27 -11.85
N ALA A 221 25.52 -0.27 -12.35
CA ALA A 221 25.76 -0.79 -13.69
C ALA A 221 24.89 -2.00 -14.01
#